data_AF-A0A2I1M6U5-F1
#
_entry.id   AF-A0A2I1M6U5-F1
#
_cell.length_a   1.000
_cell.length_b   1.000
_cell.length_c   1.000
_cell.angle_alpha   90.00
_cell.angle_beta   90.00
_cell.angle_gamma   90.00
#
_symmetry.space_group_name_H-M   'P 1'
#
loop_
_entity.id
_entity.type
_entity.pdbx_description
1 polymer ?
#
loop_
_entity_poly.entity_id
_entity_poly.type
_entity_poly.pdbx_seq_one_letter_code
_entity_poly.pdbx_strand_id
1 'polypeptide(L)'
;MRKKGFTLVELLASIAIISLLIVVTSAIFSINIKASKNAYENEVNYKETVVAMMYIENVIRGSHKIELIEDTGETNFKAYILDENSNKISSVYFKTSKSSDGNNYLMAVRDNISKTTDDVFDSTIKSGTIRIAKCKDLYVKYDLSNDIATIILNKNDRKLRFESKIYLGDRL
;
A
#
# COMPACT_ATOMS: atom_id res chain seq x y z
N MET A 1 56.51 -11.57 -45.64
CA MET A 1 55.13 -12.12 -45.68
C MET A 1 54.15 -10.96 -45.87
N ARG A 2 53.40 -10.91 -46.98
CA ARG A 2 52.38 -9.86 -47.19
C ARG A 2 51.23 -10.11 -46.21
N LYS A 3 50.94 -9.13 -45.33
CA LYS A 3 49.72 -9.17 -44.50
C LYS A 3 48.52 -9.09 -45.45
N LYS A 4 47.67 -10.11 -45.48
CA LYS A 4 46.40 -10.06 -46.22
C LYS A 4 45.50 -9.06 -45.50
N GLY A 5 45.30 -7.89 -46.10
CA GLY A 5 44.33 -6.91 -45.61
C GLY A 5 42.91 -7.33 -45.97
N PHE A 6 41.92 -6.82 -45.22
CA PHE A 6 40.52 -6.97 -45.59
C PHE A 6 40.21 -6.19 -46.87
N THR A 7 39.36 -6.77 -47.71
CA THR A 7 38.80 -6.05 -48.85
C THR A 7 37.74 -5.06 -48.38
N LEU A 8 37.51 -4.02 -49.19
CA LEU A 8 36.54 -2.96 -48.85
C LEU A 8 35.10 -3.51 -48.73
N VAL A 9 34.78 -4.56 -49.49
CA VAL A 9 33.47 -5.24 -49.43
C VAL A 9 33.30 -6.01 -48.12
N GLU A 10 34.33 -6.72 -47.66
CA GLU A 10 34.29 -7.44 -46.36
C GLU A 10 34.14 -6.47 -45.19
N LEU A 11 34.77 -5.29 -45.26
CA LEU A 11 34.64 -4.26 -44.23
C LEU A 11 33.20 -3.71 -44.17
N LEU A 12 32.62 -3.35 -45.32
CA LEU A 12 31.25 -2.85 -45.39
C LEU A 12 30.22 -3.89 -44.93
N ALA A 13 30.39 -5.14 -45.36
CA ALA A 13 29.53 -6.24 -44.91
C ALA A 13 29.62 -6.44 -43.39
N SER A 14 30.81 -6.38 -42.82
CA SER A 14 31.02 -6.52 -41.36
C SER A 14 30.35 -5.38 -40.59
N ILE A 15 30.47 -4.13 -41.05
CA ILE A 15 29.82 -2.97 -40.42
C ILE A 15 28.29 -3.09 -40.49
N ALA A 16 27.75 -3.53 -41.63
CA ALA A 16 26.31 -3.74 -41.79
C ALA A 16 25.76 -4.84 -40.86
N ILE A 17 26.52 -5.92 -40.66
CA ILE A 17 26.13 -6.99 -39.72
C ILE A 17 26.19 -6.48 -38.28
N ILE A 18 27.24 -5.74 -37.91
CA ILE A 18 27.40 -5.18 -36.56
C ILE A 18 26.29 -4.18 -36.26
N SER A 19 25.94 -3.29 -37.20
CA SER A 19 24.88 -2.31 -36.99
C SER A 19 23.52 -2.97 -36.78
N LEU A 20 23.20 -4.02 -37.55
CA LEU A 20 21.99 -4.81 -37.36
C LEU A 20 21.98 -5.51 -35.99
N LEU A 21 23.10 -6.10 -35.58
CA LEU A 21 23.23 -6.75 -34.27
C LEU A 21 23.00 -5.75 -33.12
N ILE A 22 23.56 -4.55 -33.21
CA ILE A 22 23.37 -3.51 -32.18
C ILE A 22 21.89 -3.12 -32.06
N VAL A 23 21.18 -2.97 -33.17
CA VAL A 23 19.74 -2.63 -33.16
C VAL A 23 18.92 -3.73 -32.50
N VAL A 24 19.14 -4.99 -32.92
CA VAL A 24 18.40 -6.15 -32.39
C VAL A 24 18.67 -6.34 -30.89
N THR A 25 19.94 -6.30 -30.49
CA THR A 25 20.32 -6.46 -29.07
C THR A 25 19.77 -5.34 -28.19
N SER A 26 19.81 -4.09 -28.66
CA SER A 26 19.25 -2.94 -27.94
C SER A 26 17.74 -3.07 -27.75
N ALA A 27 17.01 -3.54 -28.77
CA ALA A 27 15.58 -3.77 -28.68
C ALA A 27 15.24 -4.85 -27.65
N ILE A 28 15.95 -5.99 -27.69
CA ILE A 28 15.80 -7.07 -26.72
C ILE A 28 16.07 -6.56 -25.30
N PHE A 29 17.16 -5.83 -25.10
CA PHE A 29 17.53 -5.31 -23.77
C PHE A 29 16.48 -4.32 -23.23
N SER A 30 15.98 -3.43 -24.09
CA SER A 30 14.94 -2.47 -23.72
C SER A 30 13.64 -3.15 -23.29
N ILE A 31 13.20 -4.17 -24.02
CA ILE A 31 12.00 -4.95 -23.67
C ILE A 31 12.18 -5.63 -22.31
N ASN A 32 13.33 -6.25 -22.08
CA ASN A 32 13.62 -6.94 -20.82
C ASN A 32 13.71 -5.98 -19.63
N ILE A 33 14.35 -4.81 -19.78
CA ILE A 33 14.36 -3.79 -18.74
C ILE A 33 12.94 -3.31 -18.42
N LYS A 34 12.14 -3.04 -19.44
CA LYS A 34 10.75 -2.59 -19.24
C LYS A 34 9.91 -3.66 -18.56
N ALA A 35 10.05 -4.93 -18.96
CA ALA A 35 9.36 -6.04 -18.32
C ALA A 35 9.79 -6.20 -16.86
N SER A 36 11.09 -6.14 -16.57
CA SER A 36 11.65 -6.22 -15.22
C SER A 36 11.15 -5.07 -14.33
N LYS A 37 11.20 -3.83 -14.83
CA LYS A 37 10.67 -2.65 -14.12
C LYS A 37 9.19 -2.80 -13.80
N ASN A 38 8.38 -3.22 -14.78
CA ASN A 38 6.95 -3.44 -14.57
C ASN A 38 6.68 -4.55 -13.55
N ALA A 39 7.45 -5.64 -13.59
CA ALA A 39 7.33 -6.74 -12.63
C ALA A 39 7.66 -6.25 -11.20
N TYR A 40 8.75 -5.51 -11.06
CA TYR A 40 9.14 -4.90 -9.79
C TYR A 40 8.06 -3.94 -9.25
N GLU A 41 7.56 -3.02 -10.08
CA GLU A 41 6.51 -2.08 -9.67
C GLU A 41 5.21 -2.81 -9.27
N ASN A 42 4.84 -3.87 -9.98
CA ASN A 42 3.68 -4.69 -9.63
C ASN A 42 3.88 -5.40 -8.28
N GLU A 43 5.07 -5.96 -8.03
CA GLU A 43 5.39 -6.64 -6.77
C GLU A 43 5.37 -5.68 -5.58
N VAL A 44 5.97 -4.50 -5.73
CA VAL A 44 5.94 -3.45 -4.70
C VAL A 44 4.50 -3.03 -4.40
N ASN A 45 3.70 -2.74 -5.42
CA ASN A 45 2.31 -2.32 -5.23
C ASN A 45 1.44 -3.43 -4.59
N TYR A 46 1.69 -4.70 -4.95
CA TYR A 46 1.05 -5.85 -4.31
C TYR A 46 1.40 -5.91 -2.81
N LYS A 47 2.69 -5.82 -2.46
CA LYS A 47 3.15 -5.85 -1.06
C LYS A 47 2.55 -4.69 -0.24
N GLU A 48 2.54 -3.48 -0.79
CA GLU A 48 1.92 -2.32 -0.15
C GLU A 48 0.42 -2.54 0.13
N THR A 49 -0.31 -3.08 -0.85
CA THR A 49 -1.75 -3.34 -0.69
C THR A 49 -2.01 -4.44 0.35
N VAL A 50 -1.18 -5.49 0.39
CA VAL A 50 -1.26 -6.55 1.40
C VAL A 50 -0.97 -5.99 2.79
N VAL A 51 0.07 -5.16 2.95
CA VAL A 51 0.38 -4.51 4.23
C VAL A 51 -0.78 -3.63 4.70
N ALA A 52 -1.37 -2.84 3.80
CA ALA A 52 -2.54 -2.02 4.10
C ALA A 52 -3.71 -2.88 4.61
N MET A 53 -4.04 -3.96 3.89
CA MET A 53 -5.13 -4.86 4.25
C MET A 53 -4.87 -5.53 5.61
N MET A 54 -3.69 -6.13 5.78
CA MET A 54 -3.31 -6.81 7.04
C MET A 54 -3.33 -5.86 8.23
N TYR A 55 -2.88 -4.61 8.05
CA TYR A 55 -2.92 -3.64 9.13
C TYR A 55 -4.36 -3.33 9.57
N ILE A 56 -5.26 -3.07 8.61
CA ILE A 56 -6.67 -2.81 8.90
C ILE A 56 -7.32 -4.03 9.57
N GLU A 57 -7.09 -5.23 9.02
CA GLU A 57 -7.59 -6.47 9.61
C GLU A 57 -7.13 -6.65 11.06
N ASN A 58 -5.83 -6.45 11.32
CA ASN A 58 -5.27 -6.62 12.66
C ASN A 58 -5.85 -5.63 13.66
N VAL A 59 -6.04 -4.37 13.26
CA VAL A 59 -6.68 -3.36 14.10
C VAL A 59 -8.14 -3.72 14.39
N ILE A 60 -8.89 -4.17 13.38
CA ILE A 60 -10.29 -4.56 13.54
C ILE A 60 -10.42 -5.79 14.44
N ARG A 61 -9.65 -6.86 14.16
CA ARG A 61 -9.70 -8.12 14.91
C ARG A 61 -9.15 -7.99 16.33
N GLY A 62 -8.16 -7.13 16.52
CA GLY A 62 -7.57 -6.81 17.82
C GLY A 62 -8.29 -5.68 18.55
N SER A 63 -9.39 -5.16 18.02
CA SER A 63 -10.15 -4.12 18.69
C SER A 63 -10.90 -4.69 19.89
N HIS A 64 -10.88 -3.96 20.99
CA HIS A 64 -11.71 -4.23 22.16
C HIS A 64 -13.15 -3.79 21.93
N LYS A 65 -13.34 -2.70 21.18
CA LYS A 65 -14.66 -2.16 20.83
C LYS A 65 -14.65 -1.57 19.43
N ILE A 66 -15.77 -1.63 18.71
CA ILE A 66 -16.04 -0.86 17.51
C ILE A 66 -17.22 0.08 17.78
N GLU A 67 -17.11 1.32 17.34
CA GLU A 67 -18.17 2.31 17.44
C GLU A 67 -18.38 2.98 16.08
N LEU A 68 -19.63 3.07 15.66
CA LEU A 68 -20.00 3.81 14.46
C LEU A 68 -19.70 5.30 14.64
N ILE A 69 -19.20 5.90 13.57
CA ILE A 69 -18.98 7.35 13.46
C ILE A 69 -19.72 7.85 12.21
N GLU A 70 -19.75 9.17 12.02
CA GLU A 70 -20.24 9.74 10.77
C GLU A 70 -19.44 9.18 9.58
N ASP A 71 -20.16 8.75 8.55
CA ASP A 71 -19.56 8.16 7.37
C ASP A 71 -18.72 9.20 6.61
N THR A 72 -17.40 8.98 6.54
CA THR A 72 -16.46 9.88 5.87
C THR A 72 -16.37 9.67 4.35
N GLY A 73 -17.22 8.82 3.78
CA GLY A 73 -17.10 8.23 2.45
C GLY A 73 -16.22 6.98 2.45
N GLU A 74 -15.09 7.02 3.17
CA GLU A 74 -14.12 5.92 3.23
C GLU A 74 -14.39 4.99 4.42
N THR A 75 -14.65 5.55 5.60
CA THR A 75 -14.80 4.80 6.86
C THR A 75 -16.05 5.24 7.61
N ASN A 76 -16.74 4.33 8.30
CA ASN A 76 -17.93 4.67 9.11
C ASN A 76 -17.83 4.19 10.57
N PHE A 77 -16.65 3.78 11.03
CA PHE A 77 -16.42 3.38 12.41
C PHE A 77 -15.02 3.76 12.90
N LYS A 78 -14.85 3.72 14.22
CA LYS A 78 -13.54 3.71 14.89
C LYS A 78 -13.40 2.44 15.73
N ALA A 79 -12.20 1.87 15.71
CA ALA A 79 -11.81 0.72 16.51
C ALA A 79 -11.07 1.18 17.77
N TYR A 80 -11.44 0.66 18.93
CA TYR A 80 -10.77 0.92 20.20
C TYR A 80 -9.76 -0.18 20.47
N ILE A 81 -8.52 0.21 20.73
CA ILE A 81 -7.41 -0.68 21.04
C ILE A 81 -7.03 -0.43 22.50
N LEU A 82 -7.09 -1.48 23.32
CA LEU A 82 -6.63 -1.47 24.70
C LEU A 82 -5.15 -1.88 24.72
N ASP A 83 -4.31 -1.08 25.37
CA ASP A 83 -2.95 -1.47 25.72
C ASP A 83 -2.98 -2.22 27.05
N GLU A 84 -2.78 -3.54 27.00
CA GLU A 84 -2.80 -4.43 28.17
C GLU A 84 -1.77 -4.04 29.25
N ASN A 85 -0.66 -3.41 28.86
CA ASN A 85 0.39 -3.05 29.81
C ASN A 85 0.11 -1.75 30.56
N SER A 86 -0.66 -0.85 29.95
CA SER A 86 -0.88 0.50 30.49
C SER A 86 -2.34 0.81 30.82
N ASN A 87 -3.28 -0.10 30.53
CA ASN A 87 -4.72 0.12 30.59
C ASN A 87 -5.18 1.39 29.82
N LYS A 88 -4.36 1.86 28.86
CA LYS A 88 -4.67 3.01 28.03
C LYS A 88 -5.50 2.57 26.83
N ILE A 89 -6.49 3.39 26.49
CA ILE A 89 -7.38 3.13 25.36
C ILE A 89 -7.08 4.16 24.27
N SER A 90 -6.80 3.66 23.06
CA SER A 90 -6.71 4.47 21.85
C SER A 90 -7.83 4.12 20.90
N SER A 91 -8.35 5.10 20.17
CA SER A 91 -9.23 4.86 19.02
C SER A 91 -8.44 5.01 17.74
N VAL A 92 -8.82 4.23 16.72
CA VAL A 92 -8.23 4.24 15.40
C VAL A 92 -9.33 4.23 14.36
N TYR A 93 -9.26 5.13 13.40
CA TYR A 93 -10.02 5.03 12.15
C TYR A 93 -9.08 5.24 10.96
N PHE A 94 -9.57 4.88 9.76
CA PHE A 94 -8.77 4.88 8.55
C PHE A 94 -9.23 5.94 7.57
N LYS A 95 -8.28 6.50 6.83
CA LYS A 95 -8.55 7.37 5.68
C LYS A 95 -7.44 7.26 4.66
N THR A 96 -7.68 7.69 3.43
CA THR A 96 -6.59 7.96 2.50
C THR A 96 -6.12 9.41 2.62
N SER A 97 -4.85 9.64 2.28
CA SER A 97 -4.30 10.99 2.15
C SER A 97 -3.30 11.03 1.00
N LYS A 98 -3.40 12.09 0.19
CA LYS A 98 -2.50 12.34 -0.92
C LYS A 98 -1.18 12.92 -0.42
N SER A 99 -0.07 12.33 -0.84
CA SER A 99 1.27 12.80 -0.50
C SER A 99 1.86 13.64 -1.64
N SER A 100 2.96 14.35 -1.33
CA SER A 100 3.67 15.23 -2.28
C SER A 100 4.28 14.49 -3.47
N ASP A 101 4.51 13.18 -3.33
CA ASP A 101 4.98 12.30 -4.40
C ASP A 101 3.89 11.93 -5.42
N GLY A 102 2.67 12.46 -5.26
CA GLY A 102 1.53 12.21 -6.14
C GLY A 102 0.77 10.92 -5.84
N ASN A 103 1.22 10.10 -4.89
CA ASN A 103 0.55 8.86 -4.48
C ASN A 103 -0.42 9.09 -3.32
N ASN A 104 -1.43 8.23 -3.22
CA ASN A 104 -2.31 8.15 -2.06
C ASN A 104 -1.81 7.07 -1.10
N TYR A 105 -2.00 7.33 0.19
CA TYR A 105 -1.56 6.46 1.27
C TYR A 105 -2.69 6.19 2.25
N LEU A 106 -2.76 4.95 2.72
CA LEU A 106 -3.53 4.59 3.89
C LEU A 106 -2.93 5.28 5.11
N MET A 107 -3.78 6.00 5.81
CA MET A 107 -3.48 6.67 7.05
C MET A 107 -4.34 6.07 8.17
N ALA A 108 -3.71 5.70 9.27
CA ALA A 108 -4.38 5.39 10.52
C ALA A 108 -4.40 6.64 11.39
N VAL A 109 -5.57 7.18 11.66
CA VAL A 109 -5.74 8.30 12.58
C VAL A 109 -5.99 7.73 13.96
N ARG A 110 -5.04 7.96 14.87
CA ARG A 110 -5.09 7.48 16.24
C ARG A 110 -5.36 8.63 17.20
N ASP A 111 -6.32 8.43 18.10
CA ASP A 111 -6.56 9.31 19.23
C ASP A 111 -6.46 8.55 20.54
N ASN A 112 -5.64 9.06 21.47
CA ASN A 112 -5.61 8.51 22.83
C ASN A 112 -6.76 9.11 23.65
N ILE A 113 -7.65 8.24 24.13
CA ILE A 113 -8.87 8.61 24.86
C ILE A 113 -8.64 8.56 26.37
N SER A 114 -7.64 7.81 26.82
CA SER A 114 -7.20 7.75 28.22
C SER A 114 -6.34 8.94 28.67
N LYS A 115 -6.35 10.07 27.94
CA LYS A 115 -5.68 11.30 28.39
C LYS A 115 -6.35 11.83 29.65
N THR A 116 -5.63 11.83 30.76
CA THR A 116 -6.01 12.58 31.95
C THR A 116 -5.46 14.01 31.84
N THR A 117 -6.03 14.96 32.60
CA THR A 117 -5.60 16.37 32.61
C THR A 117 -4.14 16.58 32.99
N ASP A 118 -3.49 15.58 33.61
CA ASP A 118 -2.08 15.60 34.00
C ASP A 118 -1.15 15.09 32.86
N ASP A 119 -1.68 14.41 31.84
CA ASP A 119 -0.94 13.90 30.68
C ASP A 119 -0.66 14.98 29.61
N VAL A 120 -1.08 16.22 29.84
CA VAL A 120 -0.91 17.35 28.91
C VAL A 120 0.58 17.66 28.63
N PHE A 121 1.48 17.27 29.54
CA PHE A 121 2.93 17.45 29.41
C PHE A 121 3.68 16.25 28.82
N ASP A 122 3.03 15.09 28.62
CA ASP A 122 3.67 13.95 27.97
C ASP A 122 3.52 14.03 26.44
N SER A 123 4.41 14.79 25.83
CA SER A 123 4.54 14.97 24.38
C SER A 123 4.82 13.67 23.58
N THR A 124 4.97 12.53 24.25
CA THR A 124 5.20 11.21 23.62
C THR A 124 3.89 10.51 23.22
N ILE A 125 2.74 10.92 23.75
CA ILE A 125 1.43 10.34 23.45
C ILE A 125 0.69 11.23 22.43
N LYS A 126 1.24 11.33 21.22
CA LYS A 126 0.61 12.13 20.15
C LYS A 126 -0.59 11.39 19.57
N SER A 127 -1.79 11.92 19.80
CA SER A 127 -2.86 11.84 18.79
C SER A 127 -2.25 12.20 17.45
N GLY A 128 -2.37 11.32 16.46
CA GLY A 128 -1.50 11.37 15.30
C GLY A 128 -2.04 10.59 14.13
N THR A 129 -1.70 11.07 12.95
CA THR A 129 -1.96 10.35 11.70
C THR A 129 -0.71 9.59 11.31
N ILE A 130 -0.79 8.26 11.26
CA ILE A 130 0.32 7.37 10.91
C ILE A 130 0.11 6.89 9.47
N ARG A 131 1.12 7.08 8.64
CA ARG A 131 1.16 6.52 7.29
C ARG A 131 1.50 5.05 7.34
N ILE A 132 0.66 4.22 6.73
CA ILE A 132 0.80 2.76 6.77
C ILE A 132 1.41 2.23 5.47
N ALA A 133 0.72 2.43 4.34
CA ALA A 133 1.10 1.88 3.06
C ALA A 133 0.44 2.64 1.90
N LYS A 134 0.90 2.46 0.66
CA LYS A 134 0.23 3.00 -0.53
C LYS A 134 -1.17 2.40 -0.68
N CYS A 135 -2.16 3.26 -0.90
CA CYS A 135 -3.54 2.87 -1.08
C CYS A 135 -4.24 3.92 -1.93
N LYS A 136 -4.75 3.56 -3.11
CA LYS A 136 -5.38 4.52 -4.04
C LYS A 136 -6.72 5.00 -3.51
N ASP A 137 -7.54 4.05 -3.07
CA ASP A 137 -8.87 4.29 -2.51
C ASP A 137 -9.17 3.24 -1.44
N LEU A 138 -9.99 3.63 -0.48
CA LEU A 138 -10.30 2.90 0.74
C LEU A 138 -11.80 2.88 0.98
N TYR A 139 -12.33 1.72 1.35
CA TYR A 139 -13.69 1.59 1.85
C TYR A 139 -13.72 0.57 2.98
N VAL A 140 -13.85 1.06 4.22
CA VAL A 140 -13.81 0.27 5.46
C VAL A 140 -15.09 0.54 6.23
N LYS A 141 -16.06 -0.35 6.12
CA LYS A 141 -17.38 -0.17 6.71
C LYS A 141 -17.72 -1.27 7.69
N TYR A 142 -18.36 -0.90 8.79
CA TYR A 142 -18.97 -1.83 9.73
C TYR A 142 -20.49 -1.79 9.56
N ASP A 143 -21.07 -2.98 9.40
CA ASP A 143 -22.51 -3.22 9.41
C ASP A 143 -22.90 -3.79 10.77
N LEU A 144 -23.59 -2.96 11.57
CA LEU A 144 -24.04 -3.31 12.92
C LEU A 144 -25.14 -4.38 12.93
N SER A 145 -25.94 -4.51 11.86
CA SER A 145 -27.02 -5.50 11.83
C SER A 145 -26.52 -6.91 11.62
N ASN A 146 -25.35 -7.06 10.97
CA ASN A 146 -24.77 -8.36 10.63
C ASN A 146 -23.46 -8.64 11.37
N ASP A 147 -22.95 -7.68 12.16
CA ASP A 147 -21.63 -7.71 12.80
C ASP A 147 -20.48 -8.01 11.84
N ILE A 148 -20.54 -7.41 10.65
CA ILE A 148 -19.53 -7.60 9.60
C ILE A 148 -18.81 -6.29 9.32
N ALA A 149 -17.49 -6.29 9.49
CA ALA A 149 -16.62 -5.25 8.95
C ALA A 149 -16.17 -5.65 7.53
N THR A 150 -16.49 -4.81 6.54
CA THR A 150 -16.07 -4.96 5.15
C THR A 150 -14.92 -4.00 4.86
N ILE A 151 -13.84 -4.53 4.31
CA ILE A 151 -12.66 -3.78 3.86
C ILE A 151 -12.56 -3.97 2.35
N ILE A 152 -12.49 -2.88 1.60
CA ILE A 152 -12.20 -2.87 0.17
C ILE A 152 -11.09 -1.86 -0.07
N LEU A 153 -9.99 -2.31 -0.64
CA LEU A 153 -8.89 -1.48 -1.10
C LEU A 153 -8.88 -1.44 -2.62
N ASN A 154 -8.61 -0.25 -3.17
CA ASN A 154 -8.45 -0.04 -4.62
C ASN A 154 -9.65 -0.60 -5.44
N LYS A 155 -10.88 -0.28 -5.05
CA LYS A 155 -12.15 -0.79 -5.60
C LYS A 155 -12.22 -0.79 -7.12
N ASN A 156 -11.63 0.22 -7.76
CA ASN A 156 -11.66 0.37 -9.23
C ASN A 156 -10.43 -0.23 -9.94
N ASP A 157 -9.44 -0.76 -9.21
CA ASP A 157 -8.23 -1.35 -9.77
C ASP A 157 -8.43 -2.84 -10.07
N ARG A 158 -8.33 -3.24 -11.34
CA ARG A 158 -8.56 -4.64 -11.76
C ARG A 158 -7.51 -5.62 -11.24
N LYS A 159 -6.30 -5.17 -10.92
CA LYS A 159 -5.18 -6.04 -10.52
C LYS A 159 -4.90 -6.00 -9.02
N LEU A 160 -5.20 -4.87 -8.39
CA LEU A 160 -4.84 -4.59 -7.00
C LEU A 160 -6.07 -4.30 -6.11
N ARG A 161 -7.27 -4.72 -6.53
CA ARG A 161 -8.45 -4.72 -5.67
C ARG A 161 -8.36 -5.86 -4.67
N PHE A 162 -8.42 -5.52 -3.39
CA PHE A 162 -8.49 -6.47 -2.29
C PHE A 162 -9.79 -6.25 -1.54
N GLU A 163 -10.45 -7.34 -1.16
CA GLU A 163 -11.67 -7.31 -0.39
C GLU A 163 -11.60 -8.34 0.72
N SER A 164 -12.00 -7.94 1.92
CA SER A 164 -12.12 -8.81 3.08
C SER A 164 -13.38 -8.47 3.85
N LYS A 165 -13.99 -9.50 4.44
CA LYS A 165 -15.15 -9.39 5.31
C LYS A 165 -14.84 -10.12 6.60
N ILE A 166 -14.93 -9.39 7.70
CA ILE A 166 -14.58 -9.87 9.03
C ILE A 166 -15.87 -9.91 9.83
N TYR A 167 -16.32 -11.11 10.17
CA TYR A 167 -17.37 -11.28 11.17
C TYR A 167 -16.76 -11.09 12.56
N LEU A 168 -17.32 -10.16 13.33
CA LEU A 168 -16.80 -9.77 14.64
C LEU A 168 -17.47 -10.53 15.79
N GLY A 169 -18.68 -11.05 15.55
CA GLY A 169 -19.46 -11.79 16.55
C GLY A 169 -19.66 -11.01 17.85
N ASP A 170 -19.92 -11.73 18.94
CA ASP A 170 -20.20 -11.15 20.26
C ASP A 170 -18.95 -10.56 20.96
N ARG A 171 -17.87 -10.27 20.24
CA ARG A 171 -16.59 -9.77 20.81
C ARG A 171 -16.63 -8.28 21.18
N LEU A 172 -17.81 -7.65 21.15
CA LEU A 172 -18.03 -6.21 21.33
C LEU A 172 -19.06 -5.92 22.42
#